data_AF-A0AAX3WXT9-F1
#
_entry.id   AF-A0AAX3WXT9-F1
#
_cell.length_a   1.000
_cell.length_b   1.000
_cell.length_c   1.000
_cell.angle_alpha   90.00
_cell.angle_beta   90.00
_cell.angle_gamma   90.00
#
_symmetry.space_group_name_H-M   'P 1'
#
loop_
_entity.id
_entity.type
_entity.pdbx_description
1 polymer ?
#
loop_
_entity_poly.entity_id
_entity_poly.type
_entity_poly.pdbx_seq_one_letter_code
_entity_poly.pdbx_strand_id
1 'polypeptide(L)' 'MWVITVFEQKDVRIFEYTNKKEATQALQHFKKNAVLSYTK' A
#
# COMPACT_ATOMS: atom_id res chain seq x y z
N MET A 1 5.16 -7.81 7.98
CA MET A 1 5.19 -7.45 6.56
C MET A 1 4.13 -6.38 6.31
N TRP A 2 4.46 -5.31 5.62
CA TRP A 2 3.53 -4.21 5.31
C TRP A 2 3.09 -4.33 3.86
N VAL A 3 1.80 -4.24 3.60
CA VAL A 3 1.24 -4.43 2.27
C VAL A 3 0.39 -3.21 1.94
N ILE A 4 0.65 -2.57 0.82
CA ILE A 4 -0.20 -1.51 0.27
C ILE A 4 -0.99 -2.10 -0.88
N THR A 5 -2.30 -2.12 -0.75
CA THR A 5 -3.21 -2.50 -1.84
C THR A 5 -3.80 -1.25 -2.44
N VAL A 6 -3.53 -1.01 -3.72
CA VAL A 6 -4.03 0.12 -4.50
C VAL A 6 -5.12 -0.40 -5.43
N PHE A 7 -6.32 0.15 -5.27
CA PHE A 7 -7.51 -0.16 -6.07
C PHE A 7 -7.67 0.89 -7.17
N GLU A 8 -7.28 0.55 -8.39
CA GLU A 8 -7.59 1.34 -9.58
C GLU A 8 -8.92 0.86 -10.19
N GLN A 9 -9.54 1.66 -11.06
CA GLN A 9 -10.91 1.38 -11.56
C GLN A 9 -11.11 0.01 -12.21
N LYS A 10 -10.03 -0.58 -12.74
CA LYS A 10 -10.04 -1.88 -13.43
C LYS A 10 -8.98 -2.85 -12.94
N ASP A 11 -8.11 -2.42 -12.03
CA ASP A 11 -6.92 -3.16 -11.64
C ASP A 11 -6.66 -3.00 -10.14
N VAL A 12 -6.11 -4.06 -9.54
CA VAL A 12 -5.65 -4.03 -8.16
C VAL A 12 -4.15 -4.26 -8.17
N ARG A 13 -3.40 -3.34 -7.58
CA ARG A 13 -1.95 -3.45 -7.42
C ARG A 13 -1.61 -3.64 -5.96
N ILE A 14 -0.76 -4.62 -5.68
CA ILE A 14 -0.32 -4.93 -4.32
C ILE A 14 1.17 -4.68 -4.26
N PHE A 15 1.59 -3.90 -3.28
CA PHE A 15 2.98 -3.57 -3.03
C PHE A 15 3.37 -4.06 -1.65
N GLU A 16 4.42 -4.85 -1.57
CA GLU A 16 4.90 -5.43 -0.34
C GLU A 16 6.14 -4.69 0.14
N TYR A 17 6.17 -4.40 1.42
CA TYR A 17 7.21 -3.64 2.09
C TYR A 17 7.63 -4.35 3.37
N THR A 18 8.93 -4.39 3.59
CA THR A 18 9.49 -4.94 4.84
C THR A 18 9.33 -3.94 5.98
N ASN A 19 9.45 -2.64 5.67
CA ASN A 19 9.47 -1.56 6.66
C ASN A 19 8.17 -0.76 6.67
N LYS A 20 7.67 -0.48 7.88
CA LYS A 20 6.51 0.40 8.10
C LYS A 20 6.72 1.79 7.51
N LYS A 21 7.93 2.34 7.68
CA LYS A 21 8.27 3.70 7.30
C LYS A 21 8.18 3.90 5.79
N GLU A 22 8.77 2.97 5.02
CA GLU A 22 8.70 2.98 3.56
C GLU A 22 7.26 2.81 3.07
N ALA A 23 6.51 1.88 3.67
CA ALA A 23 5.11 1.68 3.31
C ALA A 23 4.25 2.92 3.60
N THR A 24 4.51 3.62 4.70
CA THR A 24 3.78 4.85 5.05
C THR A 24 4.11 6.00 4.09
N GLN A 25 5.39 6.14 3.70
CA GLN A 25 5.79 7.13 2.70
C GLN A 25 5.19 6.83 1.34
N ALA A 26 5.20 5.57 0.89
CA ALA A 26 4.57 5.16 -0.36
C ALA A 26 3.05 5.41 -0.33
N LEU A 27 2.38 5.15 0.79
CA LEU A 27 0.94 5.41 0.96
C LEU A 27 0.59 6.89 0.73
N GLN A 28 1.44 7.83 1.16
CA GLN A 28 1.21 9.27 0.97
C GLN A 28 1.19 9.70 -0.50
N HIS A 29 1.84 8.93 -1.39
CA HIS A 29 1.80 9.18 -2.82
C HIS A 29 0.49 8.70 -3.46
N PHE A 30 -0.26 7.81 -2.81
CA PHE A 30 -1.54 7.31 -3.32
C PHE A 30 -2.70 8.14 -2.76
N LYS A 31 -3.40 8.86 -3.65
CA LYS A 31 -4.30 9.95 -3.21
C LYS A 31 -5.62 9.51 -2.61
N LYS A 32 -6.25 8.38 -3.01
CA LYS A 32 -7.59 8.01 -2.52
C LYS A 32 -7.93 6.52 -2.46
N ASN A 33 -7.20 5.66 -3.17
CA ASN A 33 -7.60 4.25 -3.32
C ASN A 33 -6.53 3.27 -2.84
N ALA A 34 -5.75 3.63 -1.83
CA ALA A 34 -4.72 2.75 -1.29
C ALA A 34 -5.01 2.41 0.17
N VAL A 35 -4.88 1.13 0.51
CA VAL A 35 -5.05 0.59 1.86
C VAL A 35 -3.72 0.02 2.32
N LEU A 36 -3.23 0.50 3.46
CA LEU A 36 -2.06 -0.07 4.13
C LEU A 36 -2.53 -1.14 5.13
N SER A 37 -2.04 -2.36 4.95
CA SER A 37 -2.29 -3.51 5.79
C SER A 37 -0.98 -4.01 6.42
N TYR A 38 -1.07 -4.55 7.63
CA TYR A 38 0.04 -5.19 8.32
C TYR A 38 -0.25 -6.68 8.45
N THR A 39 0.60 -7.49 7.84
CA THR A 39 0.54 -8.96 7.88
C THR A 39 1.65 -9.46 8.81
N LYS A 40 1.29 -10.28 9.79
CA LYS A 40 2.21 -10.86 10.79
C LYS A 40 2.50 -12.31 10.47
#